data_AF-A0A1V6LSJ0-F1
#
_entry.id   AF-A0A1V6LSJ0-F1
#
_cell.length_a   1.000
_cell.length_b   1.000
_cell.length_c   1.000
_cell.angle_alpha   90.00
_cell.angle_beta   90.00
_cell.angle_gamma   90.00
#
_symmetry.space_group_name_H-M   'P 1'
#
loop_
_entity.id
_entity.type
_entity.pdbx_description
1 polymer ?
#
loop_
_entity_poly.entity_id
_entity_poly.type
_entity_poly.pdbx_seq_one_letter_code
_entity_poly.pdbx_strand_id
1 'polypeptide(L)'
;MLRNKSITKIVAVLVIGIGLLIASCTEPFIAPTLEFEDLLIIDASITDELKQHDIRLSRSYQEDSTNVNISSAKVYIKDNNGNQLDFFEVKEGLYRSNEAFRALPGMEYQLFVTDEKGEEYLSDKVMLPEKATVDNVRAARVLNDDGVDGVEIYVDGSNTTNTTSFFRYEFVETYKFESFFKPTKEFRLTANPAEPLELVEKQEEERICYVSNKSNTILLTATTNLGSNSIKDFPVTFINRRNRKVALRYSILVRQLSSSRTAYEFYNTLQNFSSSESLFSQIQPGLLVGNIEHVSNSNKKVVGLFEVVSISEKRLFFNYKEIFGNDIPYLGNCEAEGFGINSPLLLERIESGAYQYTSENPPGIFNISSIRCIDCTLFGTAEVPEFWTE
;
A
#
# COMPACT_ATOMS: atom_id res chain seq x y z
N MET A 1 72.79 9.22 -45.82
CA MET A 1 72.71 8.51 -44.53
C MET A 1 71.70 9.09 -43.52
N LEU A 2 71.06 10.25 -43.75
CA LEU A 2 70.12 10.86 -42.79
C LEU A 2 68.68 10.28 -42.81
N ARG A 3 68.25 9.65 -43.91
CA ARG A 3 66.87 9.11 -44.05
C ARG A 3 66.63 7.82 -43.25
N ASN A 4 67.67 7.05 -42.95
CA ASN A 4 67.53 5.75 -42.26
C ASN A 4 67.33 5.87 -40.74
N LYS A 5 67.87 6.93 -40.09
CA LYS A 5 67.74 7.16 -38.65
C LYS A 5 66.33 7.61 -38.23
N SER A 6 65.58 8.27 -39.12
CA SER A 6 64.20 8.71 -38.84
C SER A 6 63.23 7.54 -38.85
N ILE A 7 63.40 6.60 -39.79
CA ILE A 7 62.54 5.43 -39.92
C ILE A 7 62.73 4.47 -38.73
N THR A 8 63.98 4.26 -38.27
CA THR A 8 64.23 3.41 -37.09
C THR A 8 63.61 3.96 -35.81
N LYS A 9 63.58 5.29 -35.64
CA LYS A 9 62.92 5.93 -34.48
C LYS A 9 61.41 5.77 -34.54
N ILE A 10 60.80 5.92 -35.72
CA ILE A 10 59.35 5.73 -35.91
C ILE A 10 58.97 4.27 -35.64
N VAL A 11 59.73 3.30 -36.17
CA VAL A 11 59.49 1.87 -35.93
C VAL A 11 59.66 1.52 -34.44
N ALA A 12 60.67 2.08 -33.76
CA ALA A 12 60.85 1.86 -32.32
C ALA A 12 59.67 2.42 -31.50
N VAL A 13 59.17 3.62 -31.83
CA VAL A 13 57.99 4.21 -31.16
C VAL A 13 56.73 3.38 -31.44
N LEU A 14 56.58 2.85 -32.66
CA LEU A 14 55.42 2.03 -33.02
C LEU A 14 55.45 0.66 -32.31
N VAL A 15 56.64 0.06 -32.16
CA VAL A 15 56.84 -1.20 -31.42
C VAL A 15 56.62 -1.00 -29.92
N ILE A 16 57.08 0.13 -29.35
CA ILE A 16 56.83 0.48 -27.95
C ILE A 16 55.34 0.77 -27.71
N GLY A 17 54.67 1.46 -28.64
CA GLY A 17 53.23 1.72 -28.57
C GLY A 17 52.37 0.45 -28.67
N ILE A 18 52.76 -0.49 -29.55
CA ILE A 18 52.10 -1.80 -29.65
C ILE A 18 52.34 -2.64 -28.39
N GLY A 19 53.54 -2.56 -27.78
CA GLY A 19 53.86 -3.25 -26.53
C GLY A 19 53.02 -2.78 -25.33
N LEU A 20 52.62 -1.50 -25.30
CA LEU A 20 51.75 -0.94 -24.25
C LEU A 20 50.28 -1.39 -24.41
N LEU A 21 49.83 -1.72 -25.62
CA LEU A 21 48.45 -2.19 -25.86
C LEU A 21 48.23 -3.66 -25.45
N ILE A 22 49.27 -4.49 -25.47
CA ILE A 22 49.22 -5.90 -25.05
C ILE A 22 49.46 -6.12 -23.56
N ALA A 23 49.81 -5.08 -22.79
CA ALA A 23 49.97 -5.15 -21.34
C ALA A 23 48.68 -4.83 -20.56
N SER A 24 47.56 -4.57 -21.24
CA SER A 24 46.27 -4.28 -20.61
C SER A 24 45.51 -5.58 -20.26
N CYS A 25 46.05 -6.37 -19.34
CA CYS A 25 45.26 -7.40 -18.67
C CYS A 25 44.35 -6.71 -17.65
N THR A 26 43.06 -6.60 -17.96
CA THR A 26 42.06 -6.31 -16.93
C THR A 26 41.88 -7.58 -16.12
N GLU A 27 42.26 -7.58 -14.85
CA GLU A 27 41.90 -8.69 -13.96
C GLU A 27 40.37 -8.75 -13.87
N PRO A 28 39.74 -9.91 -14.14
CA PRO A 28 38.32 -10.05 -13.93
C PRO A 28 38.04 -9.84 -12.44
N PHE A 29 37.30 -8.77 -12.13
CA PHE A 29 36.78 -8.56 -10.79
C PHE A 29 35.77 -9.67 -10.51
N ILE A 30 36.20 -10.69 -9.76
CA ILE A 30 35.30 -11.69 -9.22
C ILE A 30 34.63 -11.02 -8.04
N ALA A 31 33.41 -10.50 -8.26
CA ALA A 31 32.59 -10.05 -7.16
C ALA A 31 32.46 -11.23 -6.17
N PRO A 32 32.74 -11.03 -4.87
CA PRO A 32 32.43 -12.06 -3.89
C PRO A 32 30.97 -12.44 -4.05
N THR A 33 30.70 -13.73 -4.26
CA THR A 33 29.34 -14.25 -4.24
C THR A 33 28.76 -13.90 -2.87
N LEU A 34 27.81 -12.95 -2.84
CA LEU A 34 26.99 -12.71 -1.67
C LEU A 34 26.28 -14.03 -1.38
N GLU A 35 26.77 -14.76 -0.38
CA GLU A 35 26.05 -15.92 0.11
C GLU A 35 24.67 -15.44 0.53
N PHE A 36 23.64 -16.04 -0.05
CA PHE A 36 22.28 -15.72 0.30
C PHE A 36 22.03 -16.19 1.74
N GLU A 37 21.85 -15.24 2.64
CA GLU A 37 21.43 -15.50 4.00
C GLU A 37 19.91 -15.74 3.99
N ASP A 38 19.51 -16.94 4.39
CA ASP A 38 18.12 -17.26 4.72
C ASP A 38 17.76 -16.58 6.04
N LEU A 39 16.99 -15.50 5.94
CA LEU A 39 16.58 -14.65 7.05
C LEU A 39 15.11 -14.90 7.36
N LEU A 40 14.81 -15.15 8.64
CA LEU A 40 13.44 -15.13 9.13
C LEU A 40 12.93 -13.67 9.14
N ILE A 41 11.74 -13.46 8.60
CA ILE A 41 11.04 -12.19 8.56
C ILE A 41 9.78 -12.28 9.44
N ILE A 42 9.66 -11.39 10.43
CA ILE A 42 8.53 -11.38 11.37
C ILE A 42 7.88 -9.99 11.40
N ASP A 43 6.60 -9.91 11.06
CA ASP A 43 5.77 -8.72 11.21
C ASP A 43 4.66 -9.03 12.22
N ALA A 44 4.79 -8.49 13.41
CA ALA A 44 3.91 -8.78 14.53
C ALA A 44 3.45 -7.50 15.22
N SER A 45 2.14 -7.24 15.20
CA SER A 45 1.55 -6.12 15.94
C SER A 45 0.35 -6.57 16.75
N ILE A 46 0.32 -6.14 18.01
CA ILE A 46 -0.87 -6.22 18.86
C ILE A 46 -1.36 -4.81 19.23
N THR A 47 -2.66 -4.69 19.51
CA THR A 47 -3.33 -3.39 19.65
C THR A 47 -4.20 -3.35 20.91
N ASP A 48 -4.61 -2.15 21.32
CA ASP A 48 -5.60 -1.95 22.40
C ASP A 48 -7.06 -2.18 21.95
N GLU A 49 -7.31 -2.72 20.75
CA GLU A 49 -8.63 -3.11 20.27
C GLU A 49 -8.95 -4.56 20.63
N LEU A 50 -10.21 -4.83 21.05
CA LEU A 50 -10.66 -6.19 21.35
C LEU A 50 -10.96 -6.96 20.05
N LYS A 51 -9.99 -7.74 19.58
CA LYS A 51 -10.11 -8.55 18.35
C LYS A 51 -9.11 -9.70 18.38
N GLN A 52 -9.19 -10.59 17.39
CA GLN A 52 -8.09 -11.49 17.08
C GLN A 52 -6.99 -10.73 16.33
N HIS A 53 -5.74 -10.98 16.68
CA HIS A 53 -4.58 -10.33 16.08
C HIS A 53 -3.86 -11.29 15.16
N ASP A 54 -3.26 -10.73 14.10
CA ASP A 54 -2.54 -11.48 13.08
C ASP A 54 -1.03 -11.19 13.20
N ILE A 55 -0.23 -12.24 13.06
CA ILE A 55 1.23 -12.22 12.97
C ILE A 55 1.63 -12.85 11.65
N ARG A 56 2.57 -12.22 10.94
CA ARG A 56 3.05 -12.70 9.65
C ARG A 56 4.48 -13.17 9.73
N LEU A 57 4.72 -14.37 9.20
CA LEU A 57 6.04 -14.99 9.13
C LEU A 57 6.38 -15.32 7.67
N SER A 58 7.57 -14.90 7.24
CA SER A 58 8.12 -15.22 5.93
C SER A 58 9.63 -15.40 6.00
N ARG A 59 10.27 -15.78 4.90
CA ARG A 59 11.74 -15.84 4.77
C ARG A 59 12.24 -14.86 3.73
N SER A 60 13.53 -14.53 3.75
CA SER A 60 14.16 -13.96 2.56
C SER A 60 14.09 -14.98 1.42
N TYR A 61 14.15 -14.50 0.18
CA TYR A 61 14.18 -15.35 -1.00
C TYR A 61 15.04 -14.72 -2.09
N GLN A 62 15.59 -15.56 -2.97
CA GLN A 62 16.18 -15.11 -4.22
C GLN A 62 15.07 -14.91 -5.26
N GLU A 63 15.30 -14.03 -6.23
CA GLU A 63 14.34 -13.53 -7.23
C GLU A 63 13.54 -14.64 -7.97
N ASP A 64 14.08 -15.85 -8.08
CA ASP A 64 13.46 -17.01 -8.76
C ASP A 64 12.56 -17.88 -7.87
N SER A 65 12.39 -17.57 -6.58
CA SER A 65 11.57 -18.37 -5.66
C SER A 65 10.12 -17.89 -5.58
N THR A 66 9.17 -18.83 -5.64
CA THR A 66 7.73 -18.54 -5.63
C THR A 66 7.04 -18.74 -4.28
N ASN A 67 7.71 -19.34 -3.28
CA ASN A 67 7.14 -19.49 -1.94
C ASN A 67 8.10 -19.01 -0.85
N VAL A 68 7.62 -18.05 -0.08
CA VAL A 68 8.39 -17.23 0.87
C VAL A 68 7.78 -17.32 2.26
N ASN A 69 6.59 -17.93 2.40
CA ASN A 69 5.84 -17.94 3.64
C ASN A 69 6.20 -19.17 4.49
N ILE A 70 6.10 -19.04 5.81
CA ILE A 70 6.45 -20.13 6.74
C ILE A 70 5.20 -20.82 7.27
N SER A 71 5.14 -22.14 7.15
CA SER A 71 4.11 -22.98 7.78
C SER A 71 4.64 -23.73 8.99
N SER A 72 3.73 -24.22 9.84
CA SER A 72 4.03 -25.08 11.00
C SER A 72 4.92 -24.45 12.09
N ALA A 73 5.02 -23.12 12.15
CA ALA A 73 5.68 -22.43 13.24
C ALA A 73 4.82 -22.43 14.51
N LYS A 74 5.46 -22.40 15.68
CA LYS A 74 4.79 -22.18 16.96
C LYS A 74 4.92 -20.71 17.35
N VAL A 75 3.79 -20.02 17.48
CA VAL A 75 3.76 -18.58 17.79
C VAL A 75 2.92 -18.34 19.04
N TYR A 76 3.48 -17.63 20.01
CA TYR A 76 2.74 -17.21 21.19
C TYR A 76 3.28 -15.91 21.77
N ILE A 77 2.44 -15.19 22.52
CA ILE A 77 2.82 -14.00 23.27
C ILE A 77 2.68 -14.30 24.76
N LYS A 78 3.62 -13.81 25.57
CA LYS A 78 3.48 -13.78 27.03
C LYS A 78 3.36 -12.37 27.54
N ASP A 79 2.53 -12.18 28.57
CA ASP A 79 2.51 -10.94 29.35
C ASP A 79 3.41 -11.05 30.61
N ASN A 80 3.62 -9.93 31.29
CA ASN A 80 4.38 -9.88 32.54
C ASN A 80 3.69 -10.54 33.75
N ASN A 81 2.44 -10.97 33.64
CA ASN A 81 1.74 -11.78 34.64
C ASN A 81 1.90 -13.30 34.40
N GLY A 82 2.59 -13.68 33.31
CA GLY A 82 2.80 -15.07 32.93
C GLY A 82 1.64 -15.69 32.15
N ASN A 83 0.65 -14.90 31.74
CA ASN A 83 -0.39 -15.40 30.84
C ASN A 83 0.23 -15.62 29.45
N GLN A 84 -0.15 -16.72 28.81
CA GLN A 84 0.28 -17.06 27.46
C GLN A 84 -0.92 -17.02 26.52
N LEU A 85 -0.75 -16.34 25.39
CA LEU A 85 -1.70 -16.31 24.30
C LEU A 85 -1.10 -17.00 23.09
N ASP A 86 -1.70 -18.12 22.70
CA ASP A 86 -1.27 -18.90 21.55
C ASP A 86 -1.92 -18.42 20.24
N PHE A 87 -1.20 -18.60 19.14
CA PHE A 87 -1.65 -18.29 17.79
C PHE A 87 -1.69 -19.56 16.94
N PHE A 88 -2.71 -19.69 16.10
CA PHE A 88 -2.87 -20.80 15.16
C PHE A 88 -2.64 -20.35 13.72
N GLU A 89 -2.12 -21.24 12.87
CA GLU A 89 -1.90 -20.97 11.46
C GLU A 89 -3.24 -20.94 10.69
N VAL A 90 -3.56 -19.80 10.07
CA VAL A 90 -4.75 -19.64 9.21
C VAL A 90 -4.46 -20.10 7.79
N LYS A 91 -3.28 -19.73 7.30
CA LYS A 91 -2.69 -20.12 6.04
C LYS A 91 -1.18 -19.91 6.14
N GLU A 92 -0.42 -20.44 5.19
CA GLU A 92 1.03 -20.30 5.16
C GLU A 92 1.48 -18.86 5.40
N GLY A 93 2.30 -18.66 6.44
CA GLY A 93 2.82 -17.37 6.86
C GLY A 93 1.86 -16.45 7.62
N LEU A 94 0.60 -16.83 7.87
CA LEU A 94 -0.37 -16.03 8.63
C LEU A 94 -0.86 -16.78 9.87
N TYR A 95 -0.53 -16.26 11.03
CA TYR A 95 -0.88 -16.81 12.33
C TYR A 95 -1.83 -15.87 13.06
N ARG A 96 -2.92 -16.39 13.62
CA ARG A 96 -3.97 -15.62 14.28
C ARG A 96 -4.14 -16.04 15.73
N SER A 97 -4.36 -15.10 16.64
CA SER A 97 -4.57 -15.42 18.05
C SER A 97 -5.80 -16.32 18.23
N ASN A 98 -5.69 -17.31 19.11
CA ASN A 98 -6.78 -18.27 19.39
C ASN A 98 -8.06 -17.57 19.86
N GLU A 99 -7.90 -16.51 20.65
CA GLU A 99 -8.99 -15.71 21.19
C GLU A 99 -8.81 -14.23 20.86
N ALA A 100 -9.93 -13.50 20.95
CA ALA A 100 -9.91 -12.05 20.86
C ALA A 100 -9.43 -11.47 22.20
N PHE A 101 -8.43 -10.60 22.14
CA PHE A 101 -7.88 -9.93 23.32
C PHE A 101 -7.58 -8.47 22.98
N ARG A 102 -7.08 -7.70 23.95
CA ARG A 102 -6.56 -6.35 23.73
C ARG A 102 -5.36 -6.12 24.63
N ALA A 103 -4.39 -5.36 24.15
CA ALA A 103 -3.30 -4.89 24.98
C ALA A 103 -3.81 -3.95 26.07
N LEU A 104 -3.29 -4.07 27.29
CA LEU A 104 -3.70 -3.29 28.45
C LEU A 104 -2.59 -2.30 28.88
N PRO A 105 -2.95 -1.10 29.34
CA PRO A 105 -1.99 -0.16 29.90
C PRO A 105 -1.20 -0.76 31.08
N GLY A 106 0.11 -0.50 31.14
CA GLY A 106 0.98 -0.99 32.21
C GLY A 106 1.40 -2.46 32.08
N MET A 107 0.94 -3.18 31.05
CA MET A 107 1.36 -4.54 30.74
C MET A 107 2.53 -4.54 29.76
N GLU A 108 3.47 -5.47 29.96
CA GLU A 108 4.54 -5.79 29.01
C GLU A 108 4.18 -7.05 28.26
N TYR A 109 4.42 -7.06 26.96
CA TYR A 109 4.21 -8.21 26.08
C TYR A 109 5.52 -8.63 25.45
N GLN A 110 5.69 -9.93 25.22
CA GLN A 110 6.86 -10.50 24.55
C GLN A 110 6.41 -11.59 23.59
N LEU A 111 6.89 -11.51 22.35
CA LEU A 111 6.64 -12.50 21.31
C LEU A 111 7.66 -13.64 21.39
N PHE A 112 7.19 -14.85 21.16
CA PHE A 112 7.99 -16.06 21.02
C PHE A 112 7.60 -16.78 19.73
N VAL A 113 8.60 -17.15 18.94
CA VAL A 113 8.43 -17.90 17.69
C VAL A 113 9.40 -19.06 17.66
N THR A 114 8.88 -20.26 17.42
CA THR A 114 9.68 -21.42 17.00
C THR A 114 9.39 -21.66 15.53
N ASP A 115 10.38 -21.52 14.67
CA ASP A 115 10.21 -21.67 13.22
C ASP A 115 10.06 -23.15 12.80
N GLU A 116 9.84 -23.39 11.51
CA GLU A 116 9.66 -24.73 10.95
C GLU A 116 10.91 -25.63 11.05
N LYS A 117 12.07 -25.03 11.34
CA LYS A 117 13.34 -25.72 11.55
C LYS A 117 13.60 -26.01 13.03
N GLY A 118 12.70 -25.60 13.92
CA GLY A 118 12.84 -25.74 15.36
C GLY A 118 13.73 -24.69 16.01
N GLU A 119 14.08 -23.62 15.29
CA GLU A 119 14.89 -22.52 15.83
C GLU A 119 14.00 -21.54 16.59
N GLU A 120 14.50 -21.02 17.71
CA GLU A 120 13.73 -20.19 18.63
C GLU A 120 14.14 -18.72 18.54
N TYR A 121 13.14 -17.86 18.51
CA TYR A 121 13.26 -16.41 18.44
C TYR A 121 12.37 -15.76 19.49
N LEU A 122 12.83 -14.67 20.05
CA LEU A 122 12.05 -13.85 20.98
C LEU A 122 12.18 -12.37 20.64
N SER A 123 11.14 -11.61 20.96
CA SER A 123 11.24 -10.15 20.92
C SER A 123 11.78 -9.57 22.22
N ASP A 124 12.15 -8.30 22.20
CA ASP A 124 12.17 -7.47 23.40
C ASP A 124 10.79 -7.43 24.05
N LYS A 125 10.76 -7.07 25.34
CA LYS A 125 9.51 -6.75 26.02
C LYS A 125 9.02 -5.39 25.58
N VAL A 126 7.75 -5.30 25.19
CA VAL A 126 7.14 -4.08 24.67
C VAL A 126 5.90 -3.74 25.50
N MET A 127 5.83 -2.50 25.99
CA MET A 127 4.66 -1.97 26.68
C MET A 127 3.72 -1.28 25.71
N LEU A 128 2.43 -1.29 26.01
CA LEU A 128 1.46 -0.44 25.33
C LEU A 128 1.80 1.04 25.59
N PRO A 129 2.08 1.84 24.53
CA PRO A 129 2.30 3.27 24.69
C PRO A 129 1.06 3.97 25.24
N GLU A 130 1.24 5.12 25.89
CA GLU A 130 0.11 5.94 26.31
C GLU A 130 -0.76 6.34 25.12
N LYS A 131 -2.07 6.31 25.33
CA LYS A 131 -3.05 6.58 24.29
C LYS A 131 -3.09 8.06 23.97
N ALA A 132 -2.61 8.43 22.79
CA ALA A 132 -2.89 9.74 22.22
C ALA A 132 -4.27 9.77 21.55
N THR A 133 -4.82 10.97 21.42
CA THR A 133 -6.14 11.18 20.81
C THR A 133 -6.02 11.81 19.44
N VAL A 134 -6.93 11.44 18.54
CA VAL A 134 -7.19 12.17 17.29
C VAL A 134 -8.21 13.27 17.58
N ASP A 135 -7.75 14.50 17.73
CA ASP A 135 -8.58 15.65 18.07
C ASP A 135 -9.48 16.03 16.90
N ASN A 136 -8.91 16.09 15.69
CA ASN A 136 -9.60 16.54 14.50
C ASN A 136 -9.06 15.89 13.23
N VAL A 137 -9.95 15.68 12.25
CA VAL A 137 -9.59 15.33 10.87
C VAL A 137 -10.35 16.30 9.99
N ARG A 138 -9.64 17.03 9.13
CA ARG A 138 -10.21 18.09 8.30
C ARG A 138 -9.73 17.99 6.86
N ALA A 139 -10.62 18.33 5.94
CA ALA A 139 -10.29 18.50 4.52
C ALA A 139 -10.12 20.00 4.23
N ALA A 140 -9.10 20.35 3.45
CA ALA A 140 -8.92 21.71 2.95
C ALA A 140 -8.50 21.70 1.48
N ARG A 141 -9.03 22.66 0.71
CA ARG A 141 -8.57 22.90 -0.65
C ARG A 141 -7.18 23.54 -0.61
N VAL A 142 -6.23 22.96 -1.32
CA VAL A 142 -4.86 23.47 -1.42
C VAL A 142 -4.34 23.36 -2.85
N LEU A 143 -3.28 24.12 -3.14
CA LEU A 143 -2.37 23.84 -4.24
C LEU A 143 -1.17 23.12 -3.62
N ASN A 144 -0.88 21.89 -4.05
CA ASN A 144 0.30 21.16 -3.56
C ASN A 144 1.60 21.78 -4.13
N ASP A 145 2.75 21.21 -3.75
CA ASP A 145 4.07 21.73 -4.15
C ASP A 145 4.29 21.73 -5.69
N ASP A 146 3.59 20.86 -6.42
CA ASP A 146 3.61 20.79 -7.88
C ASP A 146 2.60 21.75 -8.55
N GLY A 147 1.89 22.58 -7.78
CA GLY A 147 0.87 23.50 -8.26
C GLY A 147 -0.45 22.82 -8.66
N VAL A 148 -0.69 21.60 -8.19
CA VAL A 148 -1.92 20.83 -8.46
C VAL A 148 -3.01 21.22 -7.46
N ASP A 149 -4.17 21.66 -7.97
CA ASP A 149 -5.38 21.95 -7.18
C ASP A 149 -6.03 20.64 -6.68
N GLY A 150 -6.32 20.56 -5.38
CA GLY A 150 -6.90 19.38 -4.77
C GLY A 150 -7.30 19.57 -3.32
N VAL A 151 -7.59 18.46 -2.67
CA VAL A 151 -7.95 18.38 -1.25
C VAL A 151 -6.82 17.74 -0.48
N GLU A 152 -6.30 18.44 0.52
CA GLU A 152 -5.42 17.84 1.52
C GLU A 152 -6.24 17.47 2.75
N ILE A 153 -6.03 16.25 3.25
CA ILE A 153 -6.60 15.78 4.50
C ILE A 153 -5.57 15.94 5.59
N TYR A 154 -5.92 16.69 6.63
CA TYR A 154 -5.07 16.93 7.78
C TYR A 154 -5.63 16.25 9.02
N VAL A 155 -4.72 15.85 9.91
CA VAL A 155 -5.03 15.34 11.24
C VAL A 155 -4.37 16.19 12.32
N ASP A 156 -5.15 16.48 13.35
CA ASP A 156 -4.69 17.03 14.62
C ASP A 156 -4.75 15.93 15.68
N GLY A 157 -3.73 15.88 16.53
CA GLY A 157 -3.69 14.96 17.66
C GLY A 157 -3.09 15.61 18.89
N SER A 158 -3.46 15.09 20.05
CA SER A 158 -2.90 15.52 21.32
C SER A 158 -2.56 14.32 22.19
N ASN A 159 -1.49 14.47 22.98
CA ASN A 159 -1.14 13.53 24.03
C ASN A 159 -0.92 14.30 25.35
N THR A 160 -1.37 13.71 26.45
CA THR A 160 -1.27 14.27 27.80
C THR A 160 0.11 14.06 28.44
N THR A 161 1.00 13.28 27.82
CA THR A 161 2.35 13.06 28.38
C THR A 161 3.26 14.28 28.20
N ASN A 162 4.29 14.36 29.06
CA ASN A 162 5.40 15.31 28.91
C ASN A 162 6.58 14.70 28.13
N THR A 163 6.39 13.53 27.52
CA THR A 163 7.43 12.78 26.81
C THR A 163 7.15 12.78 25.31
N THR A 164 8.22 12.64 24.53
CA THR A 164 8.12 12.44 23.08
C THR A 164 7.20 11.26 22.77
N SER A 165 6.23 11.52 21.90
CA SER A 165 5.33 10.51 21.37
C SER A 165 5.65 10.27 19.90
N PHE A 166 5.57 9.01 19.49
CA PHE A 166 5.83 8.56 18.12
C PHE A 166 4.54 8.02 17.50
N PHE A 167 4.18 8.55 16.35
CA PHE A 167 2.92 8.22 15.69
C PHE A 167 3.13 7.69 14.30
N ARG A 168 2.32 6.68 13.97
CA ARG A 168 2.08 6.22 12.61
C ARG A 168 0.62 6.44 12.26
N TYR A 169 0.34 6.90 11.05
CA TYR A 169 -1.03 7.03 10.55
C TYR A 169 -1.31 5.99 9.48
N GLU A 170 -2.47 5.37 9.57
CA GLU A 170 -3.08 4.61 8.47
C GLU A 170 -4.50 5.13 8.25
N PHE A 171 -5.06 4.90 7.08
CA PHE A 171 -6.44 5.29 6.81
C PHE A 171 -7.15 4.30 5.90
N VAL A 172 -8.47 4.27 6.03
CA VAL A 172 -9.36 3.65 5.06
C VAL A 172 -10.25 4.74 4.49
N GLU A 173 -10.14 4.94 3.18
CA GLU A 173 -10.99 5.86 2.45
C GLU A 173 -12.12 5.10 1.77
N THR A 174 -13.29 5.72 1.71
CA THR A 174 -14.44 5.22 1.01
C THR A 174 -15.11 6.37 0.28
N TYR A 175 -15.44 6.19 -1.00
CA TYR A 175 -16.12 7.22 -1.77
C TYR A 175 -17.31 6.67 -2.54
N LYS A 176 -18.30 7.53 -2.71
CA LYS A 176 -19.47 7.27 -3.56
C LYS A 176 -19.07 7.43 -5.01
N PHE A 177 -19.24 6.37 -5.77
CA PHE A 177 -19.06 6.33 -7.21
C PHE A 177 -20.44 6.26 -7.86
N GLU A 178 -20.69 7.12 -8.85
CA GLU A 178 -21.85 7.00 -9.72
C GLU A 178 -21.38 6.76 -11.16
N SER A 179 -21.93 5.74 -11.82
CA SER A 179 -21.65 5.44 -13.22
C SER A 179 -22.01 6.61 -14.12
N PHE A 180 -21.18 6.83 -15.15
CA PHE A 180 -21.32 7.94 -16.07
C PHE A 180 -22.58 7.77 -16.92
N PHE A 181 -22.73 6.60 -17.52
CA PHE A 181 -23.94 6.20 -18.24
C PHE A 181 -24.85 5.40 -17.30
N LYS A 182 -26.16 5.60 -17.46
CA LYS A 182 -27.19 5.08 -16.55
C LYS A 182 -28.29 4.36 -17.33
N PRO A 183 -27.94 3.36 -18.16
CA PRO A 183 -28.92 2.64 -18.95
C PRO A 183 -29.86 1.84 -18.03
N THR A 184 -31.13 1.74 -18.41
CA THR A 184 -32.07 0.81 -17.76
C THR A 184 -32.07 -0.57 -18.43
N LYS A 185 -31.44 -0.68 -19.61
CA LYS A 185 -31.39 -1.88 -20.43
C LYS A 185 -29.96 -2.36 -20.65
N GLU A 186 -29.82 -3.60 -21.07
CA GLU A 186 -28.55 -4.23 -21.45
C GLU A 186 -28.74 -5.17 -22.65
N PHE A 187 -27.65 -5.43 -23.37
CA PHE A 187 -27.65 -6.47 -24.39
C PHE A 187 -27.37 -7.83 -23.76
N ARG A 188 -28.15 -8.83 -24.14
CA ARG A 188 -27.93 -10.24 -23.83
C ARG A 188 -27.64 -11.01 -25.12
N LEU A 189 -26.64 -11.88 -25.07
CA LEU A 189 -26.36 -12.82 -26.16
C LEU A 189 -27.47 -13.87 -26.22
N THR A 190 -28.01 -14.09 -27.42
CA THR A 190 -29.02 -15.12 -27.66
C THR A 190 -28.41 -16.35 -28.32
N ALA A 191 -29.08 -17.48 -28.20
CA ALA A 191 -28.69 -18.70 -28.92
C ALA A 191 -29.10 -18.68 -30.41
N ASN A 192 -29.83 -17.66 -30.87
CA ASN A 192 -30.31 -17.55 -32.25
C ASN A 192 -29.28 -16.79 -33.12
N PRO A 193 -28.60 -17.45 -34.07
CA PRO A 193 -27.60 -16.79 -34.90
C PRO A 193 -28.15 -15.69 -35.81
N ALA A 194 -29.47 -15.70 -36.09
CA ALA A 194 -30.11 -14.65 -36.89
C ALA A 194 -30.36 -13.35 -36.10
N GLU A 195 -30.45 -13.45 -34.77
CA GLU A 195 -30.70 -12.34 -33.85
C GLU A 195 -29.81 -12.51 -32.61
N PRO A 196 -28.48 -12.39 -32.75
CA PRO A 196 -27.53 -12.76 -31.71
C PRO A 196 -27.57 -11.85 -30.48
N LEU A 197 -28.23 -10.69 -30.57
CA LEU A 197 -28.38 -9.71 -29.50
C LEU A 197 -29.85 -9.42 -29.22
N GLU A 198 -30.23 -9.49 -27.95
CA GLU A 198 -31.53 -9.04 -27.45
C GLU A 198 -31.31 -7.91 -26.43
N LEU A 199 -32.11 -6.84 -26.53
CA LEU A 199 -32.06 -5.75 -25.55
C LEU A 199 -33.10 -5.99 -24.46
N VAL A 200 -32.65 -6.18 -23.22
CA VAL A 200 -33.48 -6.55 -22.05
C VAL A 200 -33.36 -5.51 -20.94
N GLU A 201 -34.32 -5.48 -20.01
CA GLU A 201 -34.21 -4.64 -18.79
C GLU A 201 -33.19 -5.21 -17.81
N LYS A 202 -32.35 -4.33 -17.24
CA LYS A 202 -31.35 -4.70 -16.23
C LYS A 202 -32.05 -5.20 -14.96
N GLN A 203 -31.46 -6.20 -14.32
CA GLN A 203 -31.95 -6.78 -13.07
C GLN A 203 -31.13 -6.33 -11.85
N GLU A 204 -29.90 -5.85 -12.06
CA GLU A 204 -28.96 -5.46 -11.00
C GLU A 204 -28.71 -3.95 -11.01
N GLU A 205 -28.47 -3.39 -9.81
CA GLU A 205 -28.14 -1.98 -9.63
C GLU A 205 -26.63 -1.79 -9.73
N GLU A 206 -26.19 -1.20 -10.84
CA GLU A 206 -24.78 -0.94 -11.15
C GLU A 206 -24.48 0.57 -11.27
N ARG A 207 -25.43 1.43 -10.88
CA ARG A 207 -25.30 2.88 -11.00
C ARG A 207 -24.51 3.49 -9.86
N ILE A 208 -24.73 3.05 -8.62
CA ILE A 208 -24.14 3.66 -7.42
C ILE A 208 -23.39 2.59 -6.65
N CYS A 209 -22.09 2.81 -6.45
CA CYS A 209 -21.26 1.92 -5.66
C CYS A 209 -20.42 2.71 -4.65
N TYR A 210 -19.92 1.99 -3.66
CA TYR A 210 -18.96 2.47 -2.68
C TYR A 210 -17.66 1.74 -2.88
N VAL A 211 -16.60 2.51 -3.12
CA VAL A 211 -15.25 1.98 -3.31
C VAL A 211 -14.46 2.27 -2.05
N SER A 212 -13.91 1.24 -1.41
CA SER A 212 -13.11 1.36 -0.20
C SER A 212 -11.67 0.92 -0.43
N ASN A 213 -10.71 1.77 -0.07
CA ASN A 213 -9.28 1.49 -0.19
C ASN A 213 -8.57 1.71 1.15
N LYS A 214 -7.67 0.78 1.50
CA LYS A 214 -6.74 0.94 2.62
C LYS A 214 -5.48 1.66 2.15
N SER A 215 -4.95 2.58 2.96
CA SER A 215 -3.67 3.24 2.72
C SER A 215 -2.51 2.25 2.65
N ASN A 216 -1.58 2.48 1.73
CA ASN A 216 -0.32 1.73 1.58
C ASN A 216 0.93 2.58 1.83
N THR A 217 0.76 3.85 2.23
CA THR A 217 1.86 4.77 2.53
C THR A 217 2.23 4.69 4.01
N ILE A 218 3.54 4.70 4.30
CA ILE A 218 4.04 4.86 5.67
C ILE A 218 4.01 6.35 6.01
N LEU A 219 3.19 6.74 6.99
CA LEU A 219 3.07 8.12 7.47
C LEU A 219 3.54 8.18 8.92
N LEU A 220 4.64 8.89 9.18
CA LEU A 220 5.30 8.92 10.48
C LEU A 220 5.52 10.35 10.96
N THR A 221 5.33 10.58 12.26
CA THR A 221 5.68 11.85 12.90
C THR A 221 5.98 11.65 14.38
N ALA A 222 6.66 12.62 14.98
CA ALA A 222 7.01 12.62 16.39
C ALA A 222 6.83 14.03 16.98
N THR A 223 6.54 14.12 18.28
CA THR A 223 6.28 15.42 18.94
C THR A 223 7.54 16.19 19.34
N THR A 224 8.74 15.69 19.01
CA THR A 224 10.05 16.24 19.39
C THR A 224 10.33 17.68 18.98
N ASN A 225 9.51 18.28 18.11
CA ASN A 225 9.75 19.60 17.53
C ASN A 225 8.67 20.63 17.90
N LEU A 226 7.73 20.31 18.78
CA LEU A 226 6.57 21.14 19.08
C LEU A 226 6.60 21.47 20.58
N GLY A 227 6.58 22.77 20.94
CA GLY A 227 6.57 23.24 22.33
C GLY A 227 5.35 22.80 23.16
N SER A 228 4.49 21.96 22.57
CA SER A 228 3.36 21.23 23.12
C SER A 228 3.39 19.79 22.58
N ASN A 229 3.02 18.79 23.39
CA ASN A 229 2.93 17.38 22.97
C ASN A 229 1.65 17.13 22.13
N SER A 230 1.51 17.90 21.06
CA SER A 230 0.39 17.87 20.14
C SER A 230 0.90 17.99 18.71
N ILE A 231 0.15 17.43 17.78
CA ILE A 231 0.37 17.52 16.35
C ILE A 231 -0.75 18.35 15.78
N LYS A 232 -0.38 19.34 14.96
CA LYS A 232 -1.32 20.19 14.25
C LYS A 232 -1.07 20.10 12.76
N ASP A 233 -2.15 19.97 12.02
CA ASP A 233 -2.17 19.99 10.57
C ASP A 233 -1.17 19.01 9.93
N PHE A 234 -1.08 17.78 10.46
CA PHE A 234 -0.26 16.75 9.83
C PHE A 234 -0.95 16.25 8.55
N PRO A 235 -0.31 16.35 7.37
CA PRO A 235 -0.91 15.90 6.11
C PRO A 235 -0.96 14.38 6.06
N VAL A 236 -2.14 13.84 5.77
CA VAL A 236 -2.40 12.40 5.69
C VAL A 236 -2.46 11.95 4.23
N THR A 237 -3.17 12.69 3.38
CA THR A 237 -3.28 12.36 1.96
C THR A 237 -3.78 13.55 1.15
N PHE A 238 -3.19 13.69 -0.04
CA PHE A 238 -3.63 14.63 -1.05
C PHE A 238 -4.49 13.93 -2.11
N ILE A 239 -5.62 14.53 -2.47
CA ILE A 239 -6.50 14.05 -3.52
C ILE A 239 -6.69 15.16 -4.55
N ASN A 240 -6.14 14.93 -5.76
CA ASN A 240 -6.32 15.83 -6.90
C ASN A 240 -7.81 16.14 -7.13
N ARG A 241 -8.15 17.41 -7.39
CA ARG A 241 -9.53 17.85 -7.64
C ARG A 241 -10.22 17.09 -8.79
N ARG A 242 -9.46 16.65 -9.79
CA ARG A 242 -9.94 15.85 -10.93
C ARG A 242 -9.99 14.36 -10.62
N ASN A 243 -9.69 13.93 -9.41
CA ASN A 243 -9.87 12.55 -9.00
C ASN A 243 -11.35 12.30 -8.71
N ARG A 244 -11.91 11.24 -9.29
CA ARG A 244 -13.31 10.86 -9.07
C ARG A 244 -13.66 10.61 -7.61
N LYS A 245 -12.67 10.28 -6.76
CA LYS A 245 -12.84 10.03 -5.32
C LYS A 245 -13.58 11.17 -4.62
N VAL A 246 -13.29 12.41 -4.99
CA VAL A 246 -13.89 13.60 -4.36
C VAL A 246 -15.08 14.14 -5.13
N ALA A 247 -15.43 13.56 -6.28
CA ALA A 247 -16.42 14.12 -7.21
C ALA A 247 -17.85 14.18 -6.63
N LEU A 248 -18.19 13.23 -5.76
CA LEU A 248 -19.48 13.16 -5.09
C LEU A 248 -19.28 13.36 -3.59
N ARG A 249 -19.34 12.26 -2.84
CA ARG A 249 -19.14 12.23 -1.39
C ARG A 249 -17.98 11.31 -1.05
N TYR A 250 -17.13 11.79 -0.15
CA TYR A 250 -15.92 11.11 0.28
C TYR A 250 -15.94 10.92 1.81
N SER A 251 -15.43 9.79 2.26
CA SER A 251 -15.18 9.48 3.66
C SER A 251 -13.76 8.97 3.85
N ILE A 252 -13.14 9.33 4.96
CA ILE A 252 -11.85 8.79 5.39
C ILE A 252 -11.88 8.52 6.89
N LEU A 253 -11.53 7.30 7.28
CA LEU A 253 -11.25 6.94 8.67
C LEU A 253 -9.74 6.98 8.87
N VAL A 254 -9.27 8.02 9.56
CA VAL A 254 -7.85 8.15 9.92
C VAL A 254 -7.64 7.47 11.27
N ARG A 255 -6.64 6.58 11.33
CA ARG A 255 -6.24 5.85 12.53
C ARG A 255 -4.82 6.27 12.90
N GLN A 256 -4.69 6.85 14.09
CA GLN A 256 -3.41 7.22 14.69
C GLN A 256 -2.96 6.09 15.62
N LEU A 257 -1.79 5.54 15.32
CA LEU A 257 -1.15 4.48 16.09
C LEU A 257 -0.02 5.10 16.92
N SER A 258 -0.18 5.08 18.24
CA SER A 258 0.88 5.44 19.18
C SER A 258 1.80 4.24 19.33
N SER A 259 3.08 4.44 19.03
CA SER A 259 4.07 3.37 18.88
C SER A 259 5.31 3.62 19.76
N SER A 260 6.13 2.58 19.94
CA SER A 260 7.41 2.71 20.62
C SER A 260 8.43 3.42 19.73
N ARG A 261 9.50 3.93 20.34
CA ARG A 261 10.63 4.50 19.60
C ARG A 261 11.25 3.49 18.62
N THR A 262 11.43 2.24 19.05
CA THR A 262 11.98 1.17 18.21
C THR A 262 11.12 0.90 16.98
N ALA A 263 9.80 0.89 17.14
CA ALA A 263 8.88 0.75 16.01
C ALA A 263 9.00 1.95 15.06
N TYR A 264 9.02 3.18 15.57
CA TYR A 264 9.19 4.38 14.75
C TYR A 264 10.49 4.35 13.94
N GLU A 265 11.61 3.97 14.54
CA GLU A 265 12.91 3.86 13.87
C GLU A 265 12.91 2.75 12.80
N PHE A 266 12.24 1.62 13.08
CA PHE A 266 12.05 0.54 12.12
C PHE A 266 11.27 1.02 10.89
N TYR A 267 10.09 1.63 11.07
CA TYR A 267 9.28 2.11 9.94
C TYR A 267 9.93 3.29 9.21
N ASN A 268 10.67 4.15 9.90
CA ASN A 268 11.43 5.22 9.26
C ASN A 268 12.52 4.66 8.35
N THR A 269 13.22 3.61 8.80
CA THR A 269 14.20 2.89 7.98
C THR A 269 13.53 2.22 6.78
N LEU A 270 12.38 1.57 6.99
CA LEU A 270 11.58 0.96 5.91
C LEU A 270 11.09 1.98 4.87
N GLN A 271 10.64 3.16 5.31
CA GLN A 271 10.22 4.25 4.41
C GLN A 271 11.40 4.76 3.57
N ASN A 272 12.60 4.86 4.15
CA ASN A 272 13.81 5.26 3.43
C ASN A 272 14.23 4.21 2.37
N PHE A 273 14.00 2.92 2.63
CA PHE A 273 14.19 1.85 1.64
C PHE A 273 13.21 1.96 0.46
N SER A 274 11.94 2.31 0.71
CA SER A 274 10.93 2.36 -0.37
C SER A 274 11.00 3.62 -1.23
N SER A 275 11.59 4.71 -0.71
CA SER A 275 11.57 6.03 -1.36
C SER A 275 12.74 6.27 -2.33
N SER A 276 13.64 5.29 -2.49
CA SER A 276 14.87 5.41 -3.29
C SER A 276 14.68 5.12 -4.79
N GLU A 277 13.61 5.64 -5.41
CA GLU A 277 13.39 5.53 -6.87
C GLU A 277 14.28 6.48 -7.70
N SER A 278 15.01 7.42 -7.07
CA SER A 278 15.93 8.29 -7.80
C SER A 278 17.24 7.55 -8.09
N LEU A 279 17.54 7.36 -9.39
CA LEU A 279 18.80 6.79 -9.91
C LEU A 279 20.08 7.48 -9.39
N PHE A 280 19.95 8.64 -8.73
CA PHE A 280 21.05 9.42 -8.16
C PHE A 280 21.02 9.52 -6.63
N SER A 281 19.97 9.02 -5.95
CA SER A 281 19.94 8.96 -4.49
C SER A 281 20.57 7.64 -4.02
N GLN A 282 21.86 7.67 -3.70
CA GLN A 282 22.53 6.59 -2.96
C GLN A 282 22.18 6.70 -1.48
N ILE A 283 20.89 6.59 -1.12
CA ILE A 283 20.57 6.20 0.25
C ILE A 283 21.02 4.73 0.31
N GLN A 284 22.16 4.45 0.95
CA GLN A 284 22.53 3.10 1.36
C GLN A 284 21.84 2.89 2.70
N PRO A 285 20.60 2.38 2.73
CA PRO A 285 19.86 2.37 3.97
C PRO A 285 20.50 1.26 4.83
N GLY A 286 20.74 1.57 6.11
CA GLY A 286 21.32 0.60 7.04
C GLY A 286 20.44 -0.65 7.16
N LEU A 287 20.97 -1.72 7.74
CA LEU A 287 20.20 -2.95 7.97
C LEU A 287 18.87 -2.62 8.68
N LEU A 288 17.76 -3.20 8.22
CA LEU A 288 16.46 -3.07 8.87
C LEU A 288 16.48 -3.88 10.18
N VAL A 289 16.92 -3.24 11.28
CA VAL A 289 17.00 -3.84 12.61
C VAL A 289 15.69 -3.55 13.35
N GLY A 290 15.00 -4.60 13.79
CA GLY A 290 13.88 -4.48 14.71
C GLY A 290 14.25 -4.95 16.12
N ASN A 291 13.31 -5.58 16.82
CA ASN A 291 13.46 -5.96 18.23
C ASN A 291 13.32 -7.48 18.45
N ILE A 292 13.71 -8.28 17.46
CA ILE A 292 13.61 -9.75 17.52
C ILE A 292 15.01 -10.34 17.37
N GLU A 293 15.35 -11.28 18.24
CA GLU A 293 16.63 -11.96 18.26
C GLU A 293 16.47 -13.48 18.34
N HIS A 294 17.51 -14.19 17.90
CA HIS A 294 17.59 -15.64 18.00
C HIS A 294 18.10 -16.06 19.39
N VAL A 295 17.37 -16.95 20.07
CA VAL A 295 17.60 -17.29 21.48
C VAL A 295 19.00 -17.84 21.75
N SER A 296 19.48 -18.76 20.90
CA SER A 296 20.73 -19.49 21.14
C SER A 296 21.96 -18.96 20.38
N ASN A 297 21.78 -18.01 19.45
CA ASN A 297 22.86 -17.58 18.54
C ASN A 297 22.67 -16.13 18.08
N SER A 298 23.34 -15.20 18.75
CA SER A 298 23.29 -13.77 18.43
C SER A 298 23.88 -13.38 17.08
N ASN A 299 24.62 -14.29 16.41
CA ASN A 299 25.14 -14.05 15.06
C ASN A 299 24.10 -14.37 13.96
N LYS A 300 23.02 -15.09 14.28
CA LYS A 300 21.93 -15.31 13.34
C LYS A 300 21.09 -14.03 13.22
N LYS A 301 21.00 -13.51 12.01
CA LYS A 301 20.22 -12.31 11.71
C LYS A 301 18.74 -12.67 11.53
N VAL A 302 17.89 -11.77 11.99
CA VAL A 302 16.43 -11.81 11.84
C VAL A 302 15.98 -10.41 11.46
N VAL A 303 14.99 -10.30 10.59
CA VAL A 303 14.38 -9.03 10.24
C VAL A 303 12.97 -9.04 10.77
N GLY A 304 12.66 -8.18 11.73
CA GLY A 304 11.28 -8.16 12.19
C GLY A 304 11.04 -7.30 13.41
N LEU A 305 9.79 -6.90 13.56
CA LEU A 305 9.32 -6.05 14.62
C LEU A 305 8.14 -6.73 15.31
N PHE A 306 8.22 -6.80 16.64
CA PHE A 306 7.07 -6.96 17.49
C PHE A 306 6.71 -5.61 18.11
N GLU A 307 5.53 -5.10 17.80
CA GLU A 307 5.04 -3.84 18.37
C GLU A 307 3.70 -4.00 19.09
N VAL A 308 3.52 -3.16 20.11
CA VAL A 308 2.27 -2.97 20.83
C VAL A 308 1.83 -1.53 20.57
N VAL A 309 0.64 -1.33 20.02
CA VAL A 309 0.18 0.00 19.61
C VAL A 309 -1.14 0.38 20.27
N SER A 310 -1.27 1.64 20.67
CA SER A 310 -2.56 2.21 21.06
C SER A 310 -3.18 2.97 19.90
N ILE A 311 -4.45 2.70 19.63
CA ILE A 311 -5.18 3.22 18.47
C ILE A 311 -6.20 4.28 18.90
N SER A 312 -6.17 5.42 18.22
CA SER A 312 -7.24 6.41 18.21
C SER A 312 -7.63 6.69 16.77
N GLU A 313 -8.93 6.83 16.50
CA GLU A 313 -9.42 7.00 15.14
C GLU A 313 -10.53 8.04 15.07
N LYS A 314 -10.63 8.70 13.92
CA LYS A 314 -11.69 9.66 13.64
C LYS A 314 -12.05 9.62 12.17
N ARG A 315 -13.36 9.64 11.90
CA ARG A 315 -13.92 9.65 10.55
C ARG A 315 -14.30 11.05 10.13
N LEU A 316 -13.94 11.42 8.91
CA LEU A 316 -14.39 12.62 8.22
C LEU A 316 -15.30 12.22 7.05
N PHE A 317 -16.30 13.06 6.77
CA PHE A 317 -17.05 13.08 5.52
C PHE A 317 -16.98 14.49 4.92
N PHE A 318 -16.93 14.59 3.60
CA PHE A 318 -17.19 15.84 2.90
C PHE A 318 -17.77 15.60 1.51
N ASN A 319 -18.43 16.62 0.98
CA ASN A 319 -18.91 16.65 -0.40
C ASN A 319 -18.05 17.58 -1.26
N TYR A 320 -18.00 17.34 -2.58
CA TYR A 320 -17.26 18.20 -3.51
C TYR A 320 -17.57 19.70 -3.32
N LYS A 321 -18.86 20.04 -3.19
CA LYS A 321 -19.34 21.41 -3.06
C LYS A 321 -18.85 22.11 -1.79
N GLU A 322 -18.58 21.38 -0.72
CA GLU A 322 -18.08 21.96 0.54
C GLU A 322 -16.63 22.43 0.40
N ILE A 323 -15.85 21.77 -0.47
CA ILE A 323 -14.43 22.08 -0.68
C ILE A 323 -14.21 23.00 -1.88
N PHE A 324 -14.97 22.81 -2.97
CA PHE A 324 -14.78 23.49 -4.25
C PHE A 324 -15.92 24.44 -4.63
N GLY A 325 -16.96 24.58 -3.80
CA GLY A 325 -18.08 25.48 -4.09
C GLY A 325 -18.91 25.02 -5.30
N ASN A 326 -19.20 25.93 -6.23
CA ASN A 326 -20.05 25.66 -7.41
C ASN A 326 -19.25 25.12 -8.61
N ASP A 327 -17.98 24.79 -8.41
CA ASP A 327 -17.16 24.16 -9.43
C ASP A 327 -17.75 22.80 -9.85
N ILE A 328 -17.45 22.38 -11.09
CA ILE A 328 -17.97 21.12 -11.64
C ILE A 328 -16.97 19.99 -11.35
N PRO A 329 -17.38 18.91 -10.68
CA PRO A 329 -16.51 17.77 -10.45
C PRO A 329 -16.20 17.04 -11.76
N TYR A 330 -14.99 16.49 -11.86
CA TYR A 330 -14.62 15.65 -12.98
C TYR A 330 -15.13 14.22 -12.76
N LEU A 331 -15.99 13.74 -13.65
CA LEU A 331 -16.60 12.41 -13.57
C LEU A 331 -15.90 11.36 -14.46
N GLY A 332 -14.81 11.73 -15.12
CA GLY A 332 -14.15 10.88 -16.11
C GLY A 332 -14.45 11.29 -17.55
N ASN A 333 -13.75 10.66 -18.47
CA ASN A 333 -13.99 10.76 -19.91
C ASN A 333 -14.60 9.42 -20.35
N CYS A 334 -15.91 9.43 -20.60
CA CYS A 334 -16.63 8.28 -21.09
C CYS A 334 -17.25 8.65 -22.44
N GLU A 335 -16.91 7.88 -23.46
CA GLU A 335 -17.41 8.07 -24.82
C GLU A 335 -18.31 6.89 -25.19
N ALA A 336 -19.36 7.17 -25.94
CA ALA A 336 -20.25 6.16 -26.47
C ALA A 336 -20.12 6.10 -27.99
N GLU A 337 -20.11 4.90 -28.52
CA GLU A 337 -20.01 4.61 -29.95
C GLU A 337 -21.32 3.99 -30.44
N GLY A 338 -21.87 4.53 -31.52
CA GLY A 338 -23.16 4.13 -32.08
C GLY A 338 -23.02 3.11 -33.21
N PHE A 339 -23.82 2.04 -33.15
CA PHE A 339 -23.84 0.98 -34.16
C PHE A 339 -25.28 0.61 -34.55
N GLY A 340 -25.49 0.17 -35.79
CA GLY A 340 -26.73 -0.52 -36.16
C GLY A 340 -26.78 -1.92 -35.54
N ILE A 341 -27.98 -2.45 -35.27
CA ILE A 341 -28.18 -3.76 -34.61
C ILE A 341 -27.48 -4.93 -35.31
N ASN A 342 -27.35 -4.87 -36.64
CA ASN A 342 -26.71 -5.91 -37.46
C ASN A 342 -25.20 -5.67 -37.67
N SER A 343 -24.58 -4.72 -36.96
CA SER A 343 -23.16 -4.43 -37.08
C SER A 343 -22.32 -5.58 -36.49
N PRO A 344 -21.40 -6.20 -37.24
CA PRO A 344 -20.48 -7.21 -36.69
C PRO A 344 -19.64 -6.68 -35.53
N LEU A 345 -19.24 -5.40 -35.59
CA LEU A 345 -18.44 -4.76 -34.53
C LEU A 345 -19.23 -4.58 -33.22
N LEU A 346 -20.56 -4.40 -33.30
CA LEU A 346 -21.40 -4.34 -32.11
C LEU A 346 -21.39 -5.69 -31.40
N LEU A 347 -21.63 -6.76 -32.15
CA LEU A 347 -21.63 -8.12 -31.62
C LEU A 347 -20.28 -8.47 -30.98
N GLU A 348 -19.17 -8.27 -31.71
CA GLU A 348 -17.81 -8.54 -31.21
C GLU A 348 -17.52 -7.83 -29.88
N ARG A 349 -17.92 -6.55 -29.77
CA ARG A 349 -17.69 -5.76 -28.54
C ARG A 349 -18.53 -6.22 -27.37
N ILE A 350 -19.80 -6.59 -27.58
CA ILE A 350 -20.64 -7.15 -26.52
C ILE A 350 -20.14 -8.54 -26.11
N GLU A 351 -19.77 -9.39 -27.07
CA GLU A 351 -19.20 -10.73 -26.81
C GLU A 351 -17.89 -10.67 -26.02
N SER A 352 -17.08 -9.63 -26.21
CA SER A 352 -15.86 -9.43 -25.43
C SER A 352 -16.09 -9.18 -23.93
N GLY A 353 -17.30 -8.78 -23.53
CA GLY A 353 -17.62 -8.33 -22.17
C GLY A 353 -17.02 -6.96 -21.80
N ALA A 354 -16.27 -6.30 -22.69
CA ALA A 354 -15.62 -5.02 -22.40
C ALA A 354 -16.53 -3.79 -22.61
N TYR A 355 -17.69 -3.97 -23.27
CA TYR A 355 -18.64 -2.91 -23.61
C TYR A 355 -20.06 -3.29 -23.22
N GLN A 356 -20.87 -2.28 -22.88
CA GLN A 356 -22.29 -2.43 -22.57
C GLN A 356 -23.12 -1.34 -23.26
N TYR A 357 -24.41 -1.62 -23.42
CA TYR A 357 -25.40 -0.68 -23.94
C TYR A 357 -25.52 0.56 -23.06
N THR A 358 -25.72 1.72 -23.68
CA THR A 358 -25.95 3.01 -22.98
C THR A 358 -27.31 3.62 -23.32
N SER A 359 -27.63 3.71 -24.61
CA SER A 359 -28.82 4.40 -25.12
C SER A 359 -29.05 4.04 -26.60
N GLU A 360 -30.25 4.35 -27.08
CA GLU A 360 -30.59 4.26 -28.50
C GLU A 360 -30.94 5.67 -28.99
N ASN A 361 -30.05 6.28 -29.78
CA ASN A 361 -30.25 7.62 -30.31
C ASN A 361 -29.32 7.89 -31.51
N PRO A 362 -29.85 8.16 -32.72
CA PRO A 362 -31.26 8.10 -33.11
C PRO A 362 -31.82 6.66 -33.10
N PRO A 363 -33.15 6.45 -33.25
CA PRO A 363 -33.74 5.11 -33.33
C PRO A 363 -33.04 4.23 -34.38
N GLY A 364 -32.74 2.99 -34.01
CA GLY A 364 -31.96 2.04 -34.80
C GLY A 364 -30.43 2.14 -34.66
N ILE A 365 -29.93 3.14 -33.92
CA ILE A 365 -28.51 3.29 -33.56
C ILE A 365 -28.33 3.07 -32.07
N PHE A 366 -27.70 1.94 -31.73
CA PHE A 366 -27.44 1.50 -30.37
C PHE A 366 -26.05 1.97 -29.95
N ASN A 367 -26.02 2.84 -28.95
CA ASN A 367 -24.79 3.37 -28.39
C ASN A 367 -24.26 2.44 -27.30
N ILE A 368 -23.00 2.05 -27.40
CA ILE A 368 -22.29 1.27 -26.39
C ILE A 368 -21.10 2.07 -25.84
N SER A 369 -20.71 1.78 -24.62
CA SER A 369 -19.50 2.34 -23.99
C SER A 369 -18.75 1.24 -23.26
N SER A 370 -17.49 1.49 -22.93
CA SER A 370 -16.73 0.62 -22.04
C SER A 370 -17.53 0.34 -20.76
N ILE A 371 -17.52 -0.91 -20.32
CA ILE A 371 -18.20 -1.37 -19.10
C ILE A 371 -17.80 -0.55 -17.87
N ARG A 372 -16.56 -0.04 -17.81
CA ARG A 372 -16.05 0.84 -16.74
C ARG A 372 -16.82 2.16 -16.58
N CYS A 373 -17.61 2.56 -17.57
CA CYS A 373 -18.41 3.79 -17.55
C CYS A 373 -19.89 3.55 -17.18
N ILE A 374 -20.30 2.29 -17.07
CA ILE A 374 -21.70 1.87 -16.88
C ILE A 374 -21.83 1.07 -15.59
N ASP A 375 -20.86 0.19 -15.34
CA ASP A 375 -20.88 -0.73 -14.21
C ASP A 375 -19.87 -0.31 -13.13
N CYS A 376 -20.39 0.20 -12.02
CA CYS A 376 -19.58 0.60 -10.89
C CYS A 376 -19.04 -0.57 -10.06
N THR A 377 -19.61 -1.75 -10.19
CA THR A 377 -19.26 -2.94 -9.38
C THR A 377 -17.87 -3.47 -9.73
N LEU A 378 -17.35 -3.09 -10.89
CA LEU A 378 -15.95 -3.30 -11.27
C LEU A 378 -14.93 -2.61 -10.35
N PHE A 379 -15.38 -1.61 -9.58
CA PHE A 379 -14.51 -0.85 -8.68
C PHE A 379 -14.90 -0.99 -7.21
N GLY A 380 -16.16 -1.30 -6.91
CA GLY A 380 -16.69 -1.30 -5.56
C GLY A 380 -17.94 -2.16 -5.43
N THR A 381 -18.71 -1.93 -4.36
CA THR A 381 -19.94 -2.67 -4.11
C THR A 381 -21.14 -1.73 -4.12
N ALA A 382 -22.29 -2.20 -4.60
CA ALA A 382 -23.57 -1.48 -4.49
C ALA A 382 -24.10 -1.47 -3.03
N GLU A 383 -23.54 -2.31 -2.15
CA GLU A 383 -23.88 -2.34 -0.74
C GLU A 383 -23.38 -1.08 -0.03
N VAL A 384 -24.29 -0.37 0.64
CA VAL A 384 -23.97 0.83 1.42
C VAL A 384 -23.20 0.40 2.68
N PRO A 385 -21.98 0.91 2.93
CA PRO A 385 -21.23 0.60 4.15
C PRO A 385 -21.99 1.05 5.40
N GLU A 386 -21.95 0.27 6.48
CA GLU A 386 -22.72 0.56 7.72
C GLU A 386 -22.38 1.93 8.34
N PHE A 387 -21.14 2.39 8.22
CA PHE A 387 -20.71 3.68 8.73
C PHE A 387 -21.12 4.87 7.83
N TRP A 388 -21.63 4.59 6.62
CA TRP A 388 -21.87 5.61 5.61
C TRP A 388 -23.04 6.52 6.00
N THR A 389 -22.83 7.84 5.91
CA THR A 389 -23.85 8.86 6.17
C THR A 389 -23.91 9.79 4.97
N GLU A 390 -25.12 10.13 4.51
CA GLU A 390 -25.35 11.02 3.34
C GLU A 390 -25.23 12.51 3.65
#